data_AF-A0A2N8TQZ1-F1
#
_entry.id   AF-A0A2N8TQZ1-F1
#
_cell.length_a   1.000
_cell.length_b   1.000
_cell.length_c   1.000
_cell.angle_alpha   90.00
_cell.angle_beta   90.00
_cell.angle_gamma   90.00
#
_symmetry.space_group_name_H-M   'P 1'
#
loop_
_entity.id
_entity.type
_entity.pdbx_description
1 polymer ?
#
loop_
_entity_poly.entity_id
_entity_poly.type
_entity_poly.pdbx_seq_one_letter_code
_entity_poly.pdbx_strand_id
1 'polypeptide(L)'
;MMDDGHEGQSRTPQGVALTRSLACGDGPLPSARAERMARGVFAALGGILMEGVRVVGRFSGEVMAIADALGYFQDHEVHAASLLPWSEGVAGFPDPVERLEEPEMVWRMCRVGADLQLTRLLQALVTAALAAGTEPGEGAAGIAEILRVACGLVEPGRALIIPAECHRMWRVAHLPAILRPASDAPEWGKTGYRAYDAELERVLQGKGPWPARPSV
;
A
#
# COMPACT_ATOMS: atom_id res chain seq x y z
N MET A 1 52.06 37.15 20.35
CA MET A 1 50.69 37.46 20.81
C MET A 1 49.77 36.85 19.77
N MET A 2 49.65 35.52 19.83
CA MET A 2 48.50 34.76 20.36
C MET A 2 47.30 34.79 19.40
N ASP A 3 47.18 33.69 18.65
CA ASP A 3 46.01 32.83 18.41
C ASP A 3 44.61 33.41 18.69
N ASP A 4 43.68 33.23 17.74
CA ASP A 4 42.71 32.11 17.85
C ASP A 4 41.82 32.02 16.61
N GLY A 5 41.73 30.78 16.10
CA GLY A 5 40.88 30.40 14.99
C GLY A 5 39.39 30.33 15.35
N HIS A 6 38.56 30.55 14.33
CA HIS A 6 37.16 30.16 14.36
C HIS A 6 36.89 29.16 13.23
N GLU A 7 37.13 27.89 13.55
CA GLU A 7 36.46 26.75 12.94
C GLU A 7 34.98 26.77 13.38
N GLY A 8 34.12 27.28 12.51
CA GLY A 8 32.68 27.16 12.66
C GLY A 8 32.24 25.75 12.26
N GLN A 9 32.00 24.91 13.27
CA GLN A 9 31.40 23.58 13.20
C GLN A 9 30.27 23.48 12.17
N SER A 10 30.55 22.83 11.04
CA SER A 10 29.55 22.21 10.18
C SER A 10 28.90 21.06 10.93
N ARG A 11 27.77 21.35 11.59
CA ARG A 11 26.87 20.34 12.12
C ARG A 11 26.30 19.55 10.95
N THR A 12 26.78 18.33 10.77
CA THR A 12 26.10 17.29 9.99
C THR A 12 24.67 17.13 10.52
N PRO A 13 23.64 17.11 9.66
CA PRO A 13 22.29 16.76 10.10
C PRO A 13 22.34 15.32 10.61
N GLN A 14 22.07 15.13 11.90
CA GLN A 14 21.78 13.81 12.46
C GLN A 14 20.50 13.32 11.79
N GLY A 15 20.64 12.42 10.81
CA GLY A 15 19.51 11.70 10.24
C GLY A 15 18.81 10.95 11.37
N VAL A 16 17.57 11.32 11.64
CA VAL A 16 16.70 10.57 12.54
C VAL A 16 16.36 9.28 11.80
N ALA A 17 16.95 8.18 12.25
CA ALA A 17 16.60 6.85 11.79
C ALA A 17 15.17 6.56 12.25
N LEU A 18 14.21 6.63 11.31
CA LEU A 18 12.84 6.17 11.50
C LEU A 18 12.82 4.63 11.47
N THR A 19 13.45 4.01 12.46
CA THR A 19 13.17 2.61 12.77
C THR A 19 11.73 2.54 13.28
N ARG A 20 10.84 1.96 12.46
CA ARG A 20 9.43 1.61 12.75
C ARG A 20 9.07 1.65 14.24
N SER A 21 8.52 2.79 14.68
CA SER A 21 7.67 2.88 15.88
C SER A 21 6.28 3.27 15.41
N LEU A 22 5.53 2.28 14.92
CA LEU A 22 4.11 2.40 14.62
C LEU A 22 3.35 1.46 15.54
N ALA A 23 3.27 1.84 16.82
CA ALA A 23 2.18 1.46 17.71
C ALA A 23 2.20 2.39 18.95
N CYS A 24 1.04 2.96 19.24
CA CYS A 24 0.68 3.70 20.46
C CYS A 24 1.14 5.16 20.56
N GLY A 25 0.16 6.06 20.66
CA GLY A 25 0.41 7.39 21.20
C GLY A 25 0.96 7.28 22.63
N ASP A 26 1.90 8.16 22.96
CA ASP A 26 2.44 8.49 24.30
C ASP A 26 2.63 7.34 25.30
N GLY A 27 2.89 6.13 24.80
CA GLY A 27 3.09 4.91 25.60
C GLY A 27 4.56 4.48 25.62
N PRO A 28 5.00 3.77 26.67
CA PRO A 28 6.38 3.30 26.78
C PRO A 28 6.74 2.36 25.62
N LEU A 29 8.01 2.42 25.19
CA LEU A 29 8.57 1.67 24.07
C LEU A 29 8.09 0.19 24.07
N PRO A 30 7.63 -0.34 22.93
CA PRO A 30 7.20 -1.73 22.84
C PRO A 30 8.35 -2.67 23.19
N SER A 31 8.11 -3.61 24.11
CA SER A 31 9.11 -4.62 24.48
C SER A 31 9.64 -5.38 23.25
N ALA A 32 10.89 -5.85 23.28
CA ALA A 32 11.48 -6.67 22.21
C ALA A 32 10.62 -7.90 21.81
N ARG A 33 9.70 -8.34 22.68
CA ARG A 33 8.72 -9.38 22.41
C ARG A 33 7.59 -8.91 21.48
N ALA A 34 7.08 -7.70 21.67
CA ALA A 34 6.06 -7.10 20.81
C ALA A 34 6.62 -6.82 19.41
N GLU A 35 7.87 -6.35 19.33
CA GLU A 35 8.55 -6.11 18.05
C GLU A 35 8.75 -7.40 17.24
N ARG A 36 9.21 -8.48 17.89
CA ARG A 36 9.33 -9.80 17.23
C ARG A 36 7.99 -10.36 16.77
N MET A 37 6.93 -10.17 17.56
CA MET A 37 5.58 -10.60 17.21
C MET A 37 5.06 -9.83 16.00
N ALA A 38 5.23 -8.51 15.98
CA ALA A 38 4.86 -7.67 14.85
C ALA A 38 5.62 -8.11 13.59
N ARG A 39 6.94 -8.29 13.65
CA ARG A 39 7.75 -8.81 12.52
C ARG A 39 7.26 -10.17 12.01
N GLY A 40 6.92 -11.09 12.92
CA GLY A 40 6.37 -12.40 12.54
C GLY A 40 5.03 -12.29 11.82
N VAL A 41 4.13 -11.41 12.27
CA VAL A 41 2.83 -11.16 11.63
C VAL A 41 3.02 -10.49 10.27
N PHE A 42 3.90 -9.50 10.15
CA PHE A 42 4.22 -8.85 8.88
C PHE A 42 4.79 -9.83 7.85
N ALA A 43 5.71 -10.70 8.26
CA ALA A 43 6.26 -11.74 7.38
C ALA A 43 5.19 -12.73 6.92
N ALA A 44 4.32 -13.18 7.83
CA ALA A 44 3.23 -14.09 7.50
C ALA A 44 2.22 -13.46 6.53
N LEU A 45 1.81 -12.22 6.78
CA LEU A 45 0.90 -11.48 5.90
C LEU A 45 1.53 -11.17 4.54
N GLY A 46 2.85 -10.88 4.51
CA GLY A 46 3.61 -10.73 3.26
C GLY A 46 3.66 -12.03 2.45
N GLY A 47 3.83 -13.18 3.12
CA GLY A 47 3.76 -14.49 2.48
C GLY A 47 2.39 -14.79 1.87
N ILE A 48 1.30 -14.49 2.60
CA ILE A 48 -0.07 -14.64 2.09
C ILE A 48 -0.32 -13.72 0.89
N LEU A 49 0.13 -12.47 0.97
CA LEU A 49 0.03 -11.50 -0.13
C LEU A 49 0.70 -12.04 -1.41
N MET A 50 1.93 -12.54 -1.30
CA MET A 50 2.68 -13.02 -2.45
C MET A 50 2.14 -14.33 -3.01
N GLU A 51 1.67 -15.23 -2.16
CA GLU A 51 0.99 -16.43 -2.62
C GLU A 51 -0.31 -16.09 -3.37
N GLY A 52 -1.07 -15.11 -2.87
CA GLY A 52 -2.24 -14.60 -3.58
C GLY A 52 -1.89 -14.01 -4.95
N VAL A 53 -0.86 -13.15 -5.03
CA VAL A 53 -0.38 -12.57 -6.30
C VAL A 53 0.01 -13.66 -7.28
N ARG A 54 0.73 -14.69 -6.79
CA ARG A 54 1.15 -15.85 -7.59
C ARG A 54 -0.06 -16.59 -8.16
N VAL A 55 -1.06 -16.87 -7.33
CA VAL A 55 -2.27 -17.60 -7.73
C VAL A 55 -3.09 -16.79 -8.74
N VAL A 56 -3.38 -15.52 -8.43
CA VAL A 56 -4.19 -14.65 -9.31
C VAL A 56 -3.52 -14.42 -10.65
N GLY A 57 -2.22 -14.14 -10.65
CA GLY A 57 -1.44 -13.91 -11.87
C GLY A 57 -0.95 -15.18 -12.57
N ARG A 58 -1.20 -16.36 -11.98
CA ARG A 58 -0.66 -17.66 -12.43
C ARG A 58 0.86 -17.63 -12.66
N PHE A 59 1.58 -16.89 -11.81
CA PHE A 59 3.03 -16.74 -11.92
C PHE A 59 3.76 -18.04 -11.53
N SER A 60 4.84 -18.36 -12.24
CA SER A 60 5.69 -19.50 -11.91
C SER A 60 6.51 -19.24 -10.64
N GLY A 61 7.00 -20.32 -10.01
CA GLY A 61 7.91 -20.20 -8.86
C GLY A 61 9.20 -19.43 -9.18
N GLU A 62 9.69 -19.50 -10.42
CA GLU A 62 10.88 -18.77 -10.86
C GLU A 62 10.67 -17.25 -10.83
N VAL A 63 9.50 -16.77 -11.28
CA VAL A 63 9.14 -15.35 -11.22
C VAL A 63 9.04 -14.88 -9.76
N MET A 64 8.48 -15.71 -8.88
CA MET A 64 8.38 -15.39 -7.46
C MET A 64 9.75 -15.35 -6.77
N ALA A 65 10.68 -16.22 -7.16
CA ALA A 65 12.05 -16.23 -6.63
C ALA A 65 12.81 -14.93 -6.96
N ILE A 66 12.50 -14.27 -8.09
CA ILE A 66 13.06 -12.95 -8.41
C ILE A 66 12.57 -11.90 -7.42
N ALA A 67 11.28 -11.90 -7.08
CA ALA A 67 10.73 -10.95 -6.10
C ALA A 67 11.36 -11.14 -4.71
N ASP A 68 11.59 -12.39 -4.29
CA ASP A 68 12.29 -12.70 -3.05
C ASP A 68 13.74 -12.21 -3.07
N ALA A 69 14.46 -12.46 -4.17
CA ALA A 69 15.85 -12.03 -4.33
C ALA A 69 16.02 -10.50 -4.30
N LEU A 70 15.01 -9.75 -4.77
CA LEU A 70 14.99 -8.29 -4.72
C LEU A 70 14.67 -7.73 -3.33
N GLY A 71 14.32 -8.57 -2.35
CA GLY A 71 14.14 -8.15 -0.97
C GLY A 71 12.92 -7.26 -0.75
N TYR A 72 11.87 -7.40 -1.56
CA TYR A 72 10.64 -6.57 -1.49
C TYR A 72 9.97 -6.56 -0.11
N PHE A 73 10.20 -7.58 0.72
CA PHE A 73 9.63 -7.70 2.07
C PHE A 73 10.68 -7.65 3.19
N GLN A 74 11.92 -7.28 2.87
CA GLN A 74 12.91 -7.03 3.91
C GLN A 74 12.61 -5.69 4.59
N ASP A 75 12.99 -5.59 5.87
CA ASP A 75 12.91 -4.32 6.58
C ASP A 75 13.93 -3.36 5.97
N HIS A 76 13.45 -2.20 5.54
CA HIS A 76 14.28 -1.11 5.01
C HIS A 76 14.08 0.13 5.89
N GLU A 77 15.18 0.84 6.16
CA GLU A 77 15.09 2.15 6.79
C GLU A 77 14.53 3.15 5.78
N VAL A 78 13.47 3.87 6.16
CA VAL A 78 12.80 4.86 5.31
C VAL A 78 12.80 6.20 6.02
N HIS A 79 13.57 7.16 5.48
CA HIS A 79 13.54 8.55 5.95
C HIS A 79 12.29 9.27 5.43
N ALA A 80 11.81 10.30 6.14
CA ALA A 80 10.60 11.02 5.76
C ALA A 80 10.69 11.64 4.35
N ALA A 81 11.87 12.11 3.95
CA ALA A 81 12.12 12.61 2.60
C ALA A 81 11.85 11.56 1.50
N SER A 82 12.08 10.27 1.78
CA SER A 82 11.80 9.17 0.86
C SER A 82 10.30 8.92 0.67
N LEU A 83 9.45 9.43 1.56
CA LEU A 83 7.99 9.32 1.46
C LEU A 83 7.38 10.34 0.48
N LEU A 84 8.12 11.39 0.10
CA LEU A 84 7.68 12.36 -0.91
C LEU A 84 7.47 11.72 -2.29
N PRO A 85 8.45 11.00 -2.89
CA PRO A 85 8.21 10.31 -4.15
C PRO A 85 7.16 9.19 -4.00
N TRP A 86 7.11 8.54 -2.84
CA TRP A 86 6.14 7.47 -2.58
C TRP A 86 4.69 7.97 -2.52
N SER A 87 4.47 9.17 -2.00
CA SER A 87 3.19 9.90 -2.02
C SER A 87 2.98 10.75 -3.27
N GLU A 88 3.87 10.65 -4.26
CA GLU A 88 3.87 11.42 -5.52
C GLU A 88 3.79 12.93 -5.33
N GLY A 89 4.33 13.43 -4.22
CA GLY A 89 4.30 14.84 -3.86
C GLY A 89 2.91 15.39 -3.55
N VAL A 90 1.86 14.56 -3.48
CA VAL A 90 0.48 15.00 -3.21
C VAL A 90 0.32 15.58 -1.81
N ALA A 91 1.15 15.16 -0.85
CA ALA A 91 1.21 15.78 0.48
C ALA A 91 1.81 17.20 0.46
N GLY A 92 2.47 17.58 -0.64
CA GLY A 92 3.19 18.83 -0.79
C GLY A 92 4.61 18.78 -0.21
N PHE A 93 5.43 19.74 -0.61
CA PHE A 93 6.73 19.99 0.01
C PHE A 93 6.56 21.12 1.04
N PRO A 94 6.73 20.87 2.35
CA PRO A 94 6.54 21.91 3.34
C PRO A 94 7.69 22.93 3.31
N ASP A 95 7.36 24.16 3.71
CA ASP A 95 8.32 25.22 4.00
C ASP A 95 8.15 25.63 5.48
N PRO A 96 9.16 25.43 6.34
CA PRO A 96 10.49 24.89 6.05
C PRO A 96 10.50 23.34 5.91
N VAL A 97 11.57 22.78 5.31
CA VAL A 97 11.66 21.35 4.92
C VAL A 97 11.68 20.39 6.11
N GLU A 98 12.17 20.84 7.27
CA GLU A 98 12.26 20.06 8.51
C GLU A 98 10.88 19.58 8.97
N ARG A 99 9.81 20.24 8.52
CA ARG A 99 8.43 19.83 8.76
C ARG A 99 8.06 18.50 8.10
N LEU A 100 8.89 17.96 7.20
CA LEU A 100 8.71 16.60 6.66
C LEU A 100 8.78 15.54 7.76
N GLU A 101 9.58 15.77 8.80
CA GLU A 101 9.73 14.87 9.95
C GLU A 101 8.60 15.02 10.98
N GLU A 102 7.70 16.00 10.81
CA GLU A 102 6.52 16.13 11.67
C GLU A 102 5.67 14.85 11.56
N PRO A 103 5.27 14.22 12.70
CA PRO A 103 4.52 12.97 12.65
C PRO A 103 3.26 13.05 11.79
N GLU A 104 2.52 14.16 11.84
CA GLU A 104 1.32 14.37 11.02
C GLU A 104 1.63 14.39 9.52
N MET A 105 2.78 14.96 9.13
CA MET A 105 3.23 14.99 7.74
C MET A 105 3.63 13.59 7.26
N VAL A 106 4.40 12.86 8.07
CA VAL A 106 4.75 11.45 7.81
C VAL A 106 3.49 10.60 7.66
N TRP A 107 2.54 10.72 8.60
CA TRP A 107 1.27 9.99 8.54
C TRP A 107 0.46 10.31 7.28
N ARG A 108 0.40 11.59 6.90
CA ARG A 108 -0.29 12.00 5.68
C ARG A 108 0.37 11.42 4.43
N MET A 109 1.71 11.47 4.33
CA MET A 109 2.44 10.88 3.19
C MET A 109 2.24 9.37 3.13
N CYS A 110 2.35 8.68 4.28
CA CYS A 110 2.11 7.25 4.44
C CYS A 110 0.70 6.84 3.99
N ARG A 111 -0.31 7.65 4.31
CA ARG A 111 -1.68 7.37 3.88
C ARG A 111 -1.87 7.59 2.39
N VAL A 112 -1.41 8.73 1.88
CA VAL A 112 -1.53 9.08 0.45
C VAL A 112 -0.83 8.04 -0.42
N GLY A 113 0.41 7.69 -0.11
CA GLY A 113 1.08 6.68 -0.93
C GLY A 113 0.48 5.30 -0.76
N ALA A 114 -0.12 4.96 0.38
CA ALA A 114 -0.82 3.68 0.51
C ALA A 114 -2.03 3.62 -0.40
N ASP A 115 -2.82 4.69 -0.44
CA ASP A 115 -3.95 4.82 -1.36
C ASP A 115 -3.51 4.64 -2.82
N LEU A 116 -2.37 5.26 -3.21
CA LEU A 116 -1.79 5.14 -4.54
C LEU A 116 -1.29 3.71 -4.83
N GLN A 117 -0.54 3.10 -3.91
CA GLN A 117 0.03 1.77 -4.09
C GLN A 117 -1.05 0.69 -4.10
N LEU A 118 -2.08 0.77 -3.24
CA LEU A 118 -3.20 -0.17 -3.24
C LEU A 118 -4.03 -0.05 -4.52
N THR A 119 -4.24 1.18 -5.00
CA THR A 119 -4.93 1.42 -6.29
C THR A 119 -4.16 0.81 -7.46
N ARG A 120 -2.82 0.95 -7.48
CA ARG A 120 -1.95 0.35 -8.49
C ARG A 120 -1.87 -1.17 -8.38
N LEU A 121 -1.80 -1.70 -7.17
CA LEU A 121 -1.83 -3.12 -6.90
C LEU A 121 -3.12 -3.72 -7.46
N LEU A 122 -4.28 -3.10 -7.19
CA LEU A 122 -5.55 -3.56 -7.73
C LEU A 122 -5.56 -3.55 -9.27
N GLN A 123 -5.03 -2.49 -9.90
CA GLN A 123 -4.89 -2.44 -11.35
C GLN A 123 -4.00 -3.58 -11.89
N ALA A 124 -2.84 -3.82 -11.27
CA ALA A 124 -1.93 -4.86 -11.67
C ALA A 124 -2.55 -6.26 -11.52
N LEU A 125 -3.26 -6.51 -10.42
CA LEU A 125 -3.95 -7.77 -10.16
C LEU A 125 -5.06 -8.05 -11.18
N VAL A 126 -5.91 -7.07 -11.48
CA VAL A 126 -6.96 -7.21 -12.50
C VAL A 126 -6.34 -7.45 -13.88
N THR A 127 -5.29 -6.71 -14.22
CA THR A 127 -4.56 -6.90 -15.48
C THR A 127 -3.97 -8.31 -15.59
N ALA A 128 -3.34 -8.80 -14.52
CA ALA A 128 -2.73 -10.12 -14.48
C ALA A 128 -3.79 -11.23 -14.58
N ALA A 129 -4.90 -11.11 -13.85
CA ALA A 129 -5.99 -12.08 -13.90
C ALA A 129 -6.64 -12.13 -15.29
N LEU A 130 -6.81 -10.97 -15.93
CA LEU A 130 -7.29 -10.88 -17.32
C LEU A 130 -6.32 -11.52 -18.31
N ALA A 131 -5.02 -11.22 -18.22
CA ALA A 131 -4.00 -11.78 -19.08
C ALA A 131 -3.86 -13.30 -18.91
N ALA A 132 -4.05 -13.79 -17.68
CA ALA A 132 -4.07 -15.20 -17.35
C ALA A 132 -5.35 -15.93 -17.81
N GLY A 133 -6.38 -15.21 -18.25
CA GLY A 133 -7.68 -15.78 -18.60
C GLY A 133 -8.41 -16.37 -17.39
N THR A 134 -8.18 -15.81 -16.20
CA THR A 134 -8.89 -16.20 -14.98
C THR A 134 -10.33 -15.71 -15.05
N GLU A 135 -11.28 -16.58 -14.70
CA GLU A 135 -12.70 -16.24 -14.69
C GLU A 135 -12.96 -15.07 -13.71
N PRO A 136 -13.74 -14.04 -14.10
CA PRO A 136 -13.93 -12.83 -13.28
C PRO A 136 -14.39 -13.07 -11.84
N GLY A 137 -15.33 -14.00 -11.59
CA GLY A 137 -15.79 -14.32 -10.24
C GLY A 137 -14.71 -14.96 -9.37
N GLU A 138 -13.99 -15.95 -9.89
CA GLU A 138 -12.82 -16.58 -9.23
C GLU A 138 -11.72 -15.55 -8.97
N GLY A 139 -11.34 -14.81 -10.00
CA GLY A 139 -10.29 -13.79 -9.92
C GLY A 139 -10.64 -12.68 -8.94
N ALA A 140 -11.86 -12.14 -8.99
CA ALA A 140 -12.31 -11.09 -8.07
C ALA A 140 -12.33 -11.55 -6.61
N ALA A 141 -12.68 -12.82 -6.33
CA ALA A 141 -12.63 -13.36 -4.98
C ALA A 141 -11.20 -13.39 -4.43
N GLY A 142 -10.23 -13.89 -5.22
CA GLY A 142 -8.82 -13.91 -4.85
C GLY A 142 -8.22 -12.50 -4.71
N ILE A 143 -8.54 -11.60 -5.64
CA ILE A 143 -8.12 -10.20 -5.58
C ILE A 143 -8.67 -9.50 -4.32
N ALA A 144 -9.93 -9.76 -3.96
CA ALA A 144 -10.53 -9.17 -2.77
C ALA A 144 -9.86 -9.66 -1.48
N GLU A 145 -9.44 -10.93 -1.41
CA GLU A 145 -8.67 -11.47 -0.29
C GLU A 145 -7.29 -10.80 -0.19
N ILE A 146 -6.55 -10.72 -1.30
CA ILE A 146 -5.27 -10.01 -1.39
C ILE A 146 -5.42 -8.56 -0.92
N LEU A 147 -6.44 -7.86 -1.40
CA LEU A 147 -6.67 -6.46 -1.06
C LEU A 147 -6.99 -6.27 0.43
N ARG A 148 -7.73 -7.20 1.05
CA ARG A 148 -7.98 -7.19 2.51
C ARG A 148 -6.68 -7.33 3.30
N VAL A 149 -5.81 -8.27 2.89
CA VAL A 149 -4.49 -8.47 3.52
C VAL A 149 -3.63 -7.22 3.36
N ALA A 150 -3.57 -6.67 2.14
CA ALA A 150 -2.80 -5.46 1.86
C ALA A 150 -3.29 -4.25 2.66
N CYS A 151 -4.62 -4.03 2.77
CA CYS A 151 -5.19 -2.98 3.61
C CYS A 151 -4.79 -3.17 5.09
N GLY A 152 -4.87 -4.40 5.61
CA GLY A 152 -4.48 -4.70 6.99
C GLY A 152 -2.98 -4.51 7.28
N LEU A 153 -2.13 -4.64 6.26
CA LEU A 153 -0.68 -4.39 6.34
C LEU A 153 -0.33 -2.90 6.42
N VAL A 154 -1.06 -2.05 5.69
CA VAL A 154 -0.79 -0.60 5.69
C VAL A 154 -1.10 0.02 7.04
N GLU A 155 -2.21 -0.37 7.66
CA GLU A 155 -2.61 0.16 8.96
C GLU A 155 -2.94 -0.95 9.97
N PRO A 156 -1.91 -1.57 10.59
CA PRO A 156 -2.15 -2.61 11.59
C PRO A 156 -2.98 -2.08 12.76
N GLY A 157 -4.14 -2.69 12.99
CA GLY A 157 -5.02 -2.33 14.10
C GLY A 157 -5.87 -1.07 13.91
N ARG A 158 -5.83 -0.45 12.72
CA ARG A 158 -6.75 0.65 12.36
C ARG A 158 -7.46 0.31 11.05
N ALA A 159 -8.79 0.41 11.05
CA ALA A 159 -9.60 0.08 9.88
C ALA A 159 -9.88 1.31 8.99
N LEU A 160 -8.91 2.23 8.83
CA LEU A 160 -9.15 3.47 8.08
C LEU A 160 -9.04 3.29 6.57
N ILE A 161 -8.31 2.27 6.11
CA ILE A 161 -8.23 1.91 4.69
C ILE A 161 -9.06 0.65 4.48
N ILE A 162 -10.17 0.79 3.78
CA ILE A 162 -11.08 -0.32 3.50
C ILE A 162 -11.00 -0.75 2.02
N PRO A 163 -11.05 -2.07 1.72
CA PRO A 163 -10.97 -2.57 0.35
C PRO A 163 -12.00 -1.96 -0.60
N ALA A 164 -13.21 -1.66 -0.12
CA ALA A 164 -14.25 -1.03 -0.93
C ALA A 164 -13.89 0.41 -1.37
N GLU A 165 -13.15 1.15 -0.55
CA GLU A 165 -12.63 2.48 -0.92
C GLU A 165 -11.50 2.36 -1.92
N CYS A 166 -10.58 1.42 -1.74
CA CYS A 166 -9.53 1.12 -2.73
C CYS A 166 -10.13 0.77 -4.09
N HIS A 167 -11.19 -0.05 -4.11
CA HIS A 167 -11.93 -0.36 -5.34
C HIS A 167 -12.55 0.89 -5.96
N ARG A 168 -13.19 1.75 -5.16
CA ARG A 168 -13.75 3.01 -5.65
C ARG A 168 -12.66 3.92 -6.25
N MET A 169 -11.50 4.01 -5.62
CA MET A 169 -10.37 4.81 -6.13
C MET A 169 -9.83 4.23 -7.44
N TRP A 170 -9.65 2.92 -7.52
CA TRP A 170 -9.26 2.24 -8.74
C TRP A 170 -10.20 2.50 -9.91
N ARG A 171 -11.53 2.44 -9.68
CA ARG A 171 -12.51 2.78 -10.71
C ARG A 171 -12.28 4.17 -11.28
N VAL A 172 -12.04 5.17 -10.42
CA VAL A 172 -11.85 6.55 -10.86
C VAL A 172 -10.48 6.76 -11.52
N ALA A 173 -9.42 6.14 -10.99
CA ALA A 173 -8.06 6.34 -11.46
C ALA A 173 -7.76 5.64 -12.78
N HIS A 174 -8.34 4.45 -13.04
CA HIS A 174 -7.92 3.61 -14.16
C HIS A 174 -9.01 3.39 -15.22
N LEU A 175 -10.26 3.13 -14.81
CA LEU A 175 -11.29 2.71 -15.76
C LEU A 175 -11.64 3.76 -16.82
N PRO A 176 -11.69 5.08 -16.55
CA PRO A 176 -11.96 6.06 -17.59
C PRO A 176 -10.95 6.04 -18.74
N ALA A 177 -9.66 5.85 -18.42
CA ALA A 177 -8.61 5.78 -19.44
C ALA A 177 -8.74 4.53 -20.31
N ILE A 178 -9.17 3.40 -19.72
CA ILE A 178 -9.28 2.09 -20.37
C ILE A 178 -10.59 1.95 -21.16
N LEU A 179 -11.72 2.33 -20.55
CA LEU A 179 -13.07 2.04 -21.04
C LEU A 179 -13.66 3.14 -21.94
N ARG A 180 -13.03 4.31 -22.01
CA ARG A 180 -13.50 5.37 -22.93
C ARG A 180 -13.53 4.86 -24.38
N PRO A 181 -14.48 5.33 -25.21
CA PRO A 181 -14.58 4.88 -26.61
C PRO A 181 -13.28 5.05 -27.41
N ALA A 182 -12.55 6.15 -27.17
CA ALA A 182 -11.28 6.47 -27.84
C ALA A 182 -10.04 5.78 -27.24
N SER A 183 -10.22 4.80 -26.34
CA SER A 183 -9.11 4.01 -25.79
C SER A 183 -8.67 2.95 -26.79
N ASP A 184 -7.36 2.80 -26.95
CA ASP A 184 -6.71 1.76 -27.77
C ASP A 184 -6.79 0.36 -27.14
N ALA A 185 -7.36 0.24 -25.93
CA ALA A 185 -7.60 -1.06 -25.33
C ALA A 185 -8.51 -1.92 -26.23
N PRO A 186 -8.18 -3.20 -26.48
CA PRO A 186 -9.02 -4.07 -27.29
C PRO A 186 -10.37 -4.31 -26.59
N GLU A 187 -11.42 -4.56 -27.38
CA GLU A 187 -12.79 -4.74 -26.85
C GLU A 187 -12.92 -5.92 -25.88
N TRP A 188 -12.15 -7.00 -26.09
CA TRP A 188 -12.09 -8.10 -25.12
C TRP A 188 -11.52 -7.64 -23.77
N GLY A 189 -10.53 -6.75 -23.79
CA GLY A 189 -9.93 -6.17 -22.59
C GLY A 189 -10.92 -5.27 -21.86
N LYS A 190 -11.57 -4.34 -22.58
CA LYS A 190 -12.63 -3.48 -22.02
C LYS A 190 -13.77 -4.31 -21.39
N THR A 191 -14.19 -5.38 -22.07
CA THR A 191 -15.22 -6.30 -21.56
C THR A 191 -14.74 -6.98 -20.27
N GLY A 192 -13.51 -7.47 -20.25
CA GLY A 192 -12.90 -8.06 -19.07
C GLY A 192 -12.82 -7.11 -17.88
N TYR A 193 -12.35 -5.87 -18.08
CA TYR A 193 -12.29 -4.87 -17.02
C TYR A 193 -13.67 -4.54 -16.43
N ARG A 194 -14.72 -4.46 -17.27
CA ARG A 194 -16.10 -4.29 -16.79
C ARG A 194 -16.59 -5.48 -15.97
N ALA A 195 -16.22 -6.70 -16.37
CA ALA A 195 -16.60 -7.90 -15.62
C ALA A 195 -15.92 -7.95 -14.24
N TYR A 196 -14.62 -7.64 -14.17
CA TYR A 196 -13.92 -7.55 -12.88
C TYR A 196 -14.44 -6.40 -12.01
N ASP A 197 -14.77 -5.25 -12.58
CA ASP A 197 -15.41 -4.14 -11.84
C ASP A 197 -16.71 -4.59 -11.16
N ALA A 198 -17.61 -5.25 -11.90
CA ALA A 198 -18.87 -5.75 -11.38
C ALA A 198 -18.68 -6.82 -10.28
N GLU A 199 -17.78 -7.78 -10.49
CA GLU A 199 -17.52 -8.84 -9.51
C GLU A 199 -16.81 -8.33 -8.25
N LEU A 200 -15.86 -7.41 -8.40
CA LEU A 200 -15.21 -6.74 -7.26
C LEU A 200 -16.20 -5.90 -6.47
N GLU A 201 -17.10 -5.17 -7.15
CA GLU A 201 -18.20 -4.46 -6.49
C GLU A 201 -19.05 -5.42 -5.66
N ARG A 202 -19.48 -6.55 -6.24
CA ARG A 202 -20.29 -7.57 -5.57
C ARG A 202 -19.58 -8.16 -4.35
N VAL A 203 -18.31 -8.53 -4.48
CA VAL A 203 -17.53 -9.19 -3.40
C VAL A 203 -17.12 -8.22 -2.30
N LEU A 204 -16.78 -6.97 -2.64
CA LEU A 204 -16.27 -5.98 -1.68
C LEU A 204 -17.39 -5.20 -0.99
N GLN A 205 -18.56 -5.05 -1.61
CA GLN A 205 -19.72 -4.37 -1.02
C GLN A 205 -20.75 -5.35 -0.42
N GLY A 206 -20.47 -6.65 -0.44
CA GLY A 206 -21.45 -7.72 -0.19
C GLY A 206 -22.44 -7.44 0.95
N LYS A 207 -23.74 -7.51 0.63
CA LYS A 207 -24.82 -7.79 1.58
C LYS A 207 -24.61 -9.18 2.21
N GLY A 208 -23.75 -9.27 3.22
CA GLY A 208 -23.92 -10.14 4.39
C GLY A 208 -24.55 -9.33 5.53
N PRO A 209 -25.09 -9.94 6.61
CA PRO A 209 -25.95 -9.24 7.57
C PRO A 209 -25.13 -8.20 8.32
N TRP A 210 -25.21 -6.94 7.90
CA TRP A 210 -24.75 -5.84 8.71
C TRP A 210 -25.74 -5.69 9.88
N PRO A 211 -25.30 -5.78 11.16
CA PRO A 211 -26.17 -5.41 12.26
C PRO A 211 -26.55 -3.95 12.07
N ALA A 212 -27.85 -3.66 12.05
CA ALA A 212 -28.39 -2.32 11.93
C ALA A 212 -27.54 -1.35 12.75
N ARG A 213 -27.05 -0.28 12.11
CA ARG A 213 -26.43 0.82 12.84
C ARG A 213 -27.44 1.29 13.89
N PRO A 214 -27.07 1.44 15.17
CA PRO A 214 -27.95 2.07 16.12
C PRO A 214 -28.25 3.47 15.60
N SER A 215 -29.53 3.75 15.37
CA SER A 215 -30.03 5.10 15.14
C SER A 215 -29.61 5.96 16.32
N VAL A 216 -28.91 7.05 16.02
CA VAL A 216 -28.73 8.20 16.93
C VAL A 216 -30.02 9.00 16.94
#